data_AF-A0AAA9TJ35-F1
#
_entry.id   AF-A0AAA9TJ35-F1
#
_cell.length_a   1.000
_cell.length_b   1.000
_cell.length_c   1.000
_cell.angle_alpha   90.00
_cell.angle_beta   90.00
_cell.angle_gamma   90.00
#
_symmetry.space_group_name_H-M   'P 1'
#
loop_
_entity.id
_entity.type
_entity.pdbx_description
1 polymer ?
#
loop_
_entity_poly.entity_id
_entity_poly.type
_entity_poly.pdbx_seq_one_letter_code
_entity_poly.pdbx_strand_id
1 'polypeptide(L)'
;MDSTFDTTNQREEAVGSVRGLIRKWAGHCVGSSQWAAGRPRELRREQLRVPPQALSASMERADGPSSELAKAIKPIDRKSVHQICSGQVVLGLSTAVKELVENSVDAGATSIDLRLKDYGVELIEVSDNGCGVEEENFEGLTLKHHTSKIQEFADLTQVETFGFRGEALSSLCALSDVTISTCHTSVKVGTRLVFDHNGKILQKTPYPRPRGTTVSVQQLFYTLPVRHKEFQRNIKKEFAKMVQVLQAYCIISAGVRISCTNQVGQGKRQPVVCTSGSSSMKENIGLVFGQKQLQSLIPFVQLPPSDSICEEYGLSCSQALHNLFW
;
A
#
# COMPACT_ATOMS: atom_id res chain seq x y z
N MET A 1 46.81 2.78 -17.12
CA MET A 1 46.10 1.57 -17.60
C MET A 1 45.25 1.11 -16.45
N ASP A 2 43.96 1.39 -16.60
CA ASP A 2 42.94 1.44 -15.55
C ASP A 2 42.66 0.10 -14.88
N SER A 3 42.40 0.18 -13.57
CA SER A 3 41.71 -0.86 -12.81
C SER A 3 40.65 -0.21 -11.90
N THR A 4 39.69 0.48 -12.50
CA THR A 4 38.42 0.82 -11.85
C THR A 4 37.46 -0.35 -12.06
N PHE A 5 37.52 -1.32 -11.16
CA PHE A 5 36.56 -2.42 -11.10
C PHE A 5 35.22 -1.89 -10.60
N ASP A 6 34.19 -2.30 -11.32
CA ASP A 6 32.82 -1.79 -11.33
C ASP A 6 32.06 -2.11 -10.02
N THR A 7 32.07 -1.18 -9.07
CA THR A 7 31.27 -1.23 -7.83
C THR A 7 29.80 -0.80 -8.03
N THR A 8 29.43 -0.39 -9.23
CA THR A 8 28.10 0.12 -9.59
C THR A 8 27.16 -1.03 -9.92
N ASN A 9 27.65 -2.00 -10.69
CA ASN A 9 26.86 -3.15 -11.14
C ASN A 9 26.46 -4.11 -9.99
N GLN A 10 27.36 -4.32 -9.00
CA GLN A 10 27.04 -5.13 -7.81
C GLN A 10 26.03 -4.48 -6.86
N ARG A 11 25.86 -3.14 -6.92
CA ARG A 11 24.85 -2.43 -6.12
C ARG A 11 23.48 -2.49 -6.80
N GLU A 12 23.41 -2.49 -8.12
CA GLU A 12 22.15 -2.62 -8.88
C GLU A 12 21.56 -4.03 -8.77
N GLU A 13 22.38 -5.09 -8.85
CA GLU A 13 21.93 -6.48 -8.67
C GLU A 13 21.40 -6.76 -7.25
N ALA A 14 22.09 -6.25 -6.21
CA ALA A 14 21.66 -6.41 -4.82
C ALA A 14 20.33 -5.69 -4.52
N VAL A 15 20.08 -4.55 -5.17
CA VAL A 15 18.83 -3.80 -5.04
C VAL A 15 17.67 -4.49 -5.78
N GLY A 16 17.93 -5.13 -6.93
CA GLY A 16 16.95 -5.95 -7.66
C GLY A 16 16.46 -7.18 -6.89
N SER A 17 17.38 -7.93 -6.27
CA SER A 17 17.07 -9.15 -5.49
C SER A 17 16.23 -8.88 -4.24
N VAL A 18 16.54 -7.78 -3.53
CA VAL A 18 15.76 -7.28 -2.39
C VAL A 18 14.30 -6.99 -2.80
N ARG A 19 14.08 -6.32 -3.94
CA ARG A 19 12.75 -5.91 -4.43
C ARG A 19 11.87 -7.10 -4.84
N GLY A 20 12.47 -8.18 -5.38
CA GLY A 20 11.78 -9.42 -5.70
C GLY A 20 11.26 -10.18 -4.48
N LEU A 21 12.02 -10.19 -3.38
CA LEU A 21 11.62 -10.81 -2.11
C LEU A 21 10.43 -10.08 -1.46
N ILE A 22 10.39 -8.74 -1.52
CA ILE A 22 9.29 -7.90 -1.00
C ILE A 22 7.96 -8.32 -1.63
N ARG A 23 7.95 -8.50 -2.96
CA ARG A 23 6.75 -8.85 -3.71
C ARG A 23 6.23 -10.25 -3.34
N LYS A 24 7.11 -11.24 -3.24
CA LYS A 24 6.73 -12.62 -2.85
C LYS A 24 6.19 -12.67 -1.42
N TRP A 25 6.78 -11.92 -0.49
CA TRP A 25 6.36 -11.94 0.92
C TRP A 25 5.06 -11.16 1.16
N ALA A 26 4.90 -9.98 0.56
CA ALA A 26 3.68 -9.18 0.65
C ALA A 26 2.47 -9.90 0.00
N GLY A 27 2.68 -10.66 -1.08
CA GLY A 27 1.64 -11.48 -1.70
C GLY A 27 1.14 -12.63 -0.81
N HIS A 28 2.02 -13.22 0.00
CA HIS A 28 1.65 -14.32 0.91
C HIS A 28 0.89 -13.87 2.16
N CYS A 29 1.15 -12.67 2.69
CA CYS A 29 0.43 -12.17 3.88
C CYS A 29 -1.05 -11.82 3.62
N VAL A 30 -1.48 -11.70 2.35
CA VAL A 30 -2.87 -11.43 1.96
C VAL A 30 -3.65 -12.73 1.66
N GLY A 31 -2.97 -13.86 1.48
CA GLY A 31 -3.55 -15.14 1.07
C GLY A 31 -3.47 -16.22 2.15
N SER A 32 -4.25 -16.09 3.23
CA SER A 32 -4.45 -17.19 4.19
C SER A 32 -5.87 -17.14 4.77
N SER A 33 -6.83 -17.53 3.96
CA SER A 33 -8.18 -17.89 4.40
C SER A 33 -8.68 -19.00 3.48
N GLN A 34 -8.10 -20.20 3.61
CA GLN A 34 -8.55 -21.40 2.92
C GLN A 34 -9.80 -21.98 3.62
N TRP A 35 -10.96 -21.74 3.03
CA TRP A 35 -11.94 -22.73 2.58
C TRP A 35 -11.91 -24.09 3.30
N ALA A 36 -12.83 -24.28 4.25
CA ALA A 36 -13.26 -25.60 4.70
C ALA A 36 -14.51 -26.02 3.91
N ALA A 37 -14.36 -27.03 3.06
CA ALA A 37 -15.43 -27.63 2.27
C ALA A 37 -16.30 -28.57 3.13
N GLY A 38 -17.62 -28.35 3.14
CA GLY A 38 -18.62 -29.28 3.67
C GLY A 38 -19.68 -29.59 2.62
N ARG A 39 -19.83 -30.86 2.25
CA ARG A 39 -20.76 -31.37 1.22
C ARG A 39 -22.24 -31.25 1.62
N PRO A 40 -23.18 -31.16 0.66
CA PRO A 40 -24.60 -30.93 0.92
C PRO A 40 -25.35 -32.24 1.23
N ARG A 41 -26.37 -32.17 2.11
CA ARG A 41 -27.39 -33.21 2.28
C ARG A 41 -28.78 -32.61 2.05
N GLU A 42 -29.47 -33.16 1.05
CA GLU A 42 -30.89 -32.96 0.75
C GLU A 42 -31.77 -33.33 1.94
N LEU A 43 -32.84 -32.56 2.18
CA LEU A 43 -33.99 -33.02 2.96
C LEU A 43 -35.30 -32.38 2.45
N ARG A 44 -36.09 -33.27 1.86
CA ARG A 44 -37.54 -33.35 1.58
C ARG A 44 -38.45 -32.13 1.71
N ARG A 45 -39.26 -32.00 0.65
CA ARG A 45 -40.59 -31.39 0.61
C ARG A 45 -41.53 -32.06 1.62
N GLU A 46 -42.21 -31.26 2.44
CA GLU A 46 -43.45 -31.63 3.10
C GLU A 46 -44.49 -30.53 2.84
N GLN A 47 -45.67 -30.95 2.39
CA GLN A 47 -46.83 -30.13 2.07
C GLN A 47 -47.55 -29.70 3.35
N LEU A 48 -48.03 -28.46 3.41
CA LEU A 48 -49.20 -28.13 4.23
C LEU A 48 -50.20 -27.31 3.42
N ARG A 49 -51.34 -27.94 3.16
CA ARG A 49 -52.58 -27.34 2.66
C ARG A 49 -53.21 -26.49 3.76
N VAL A 50 -53.80 -25.36 3.38
CA VAL A 50 -54.77 -24.64 4.20
C VAL A 50 -56.03 -24.41 3.34
N PRO A 51 -57.25 -24.69 3.85
CA PRO A 51 -58.46 -24.77 3.03
C PRO A 51 -59.10 -23.40 2.72
N PRO A 52 -60.02 -23.30 1.73
CA PRO A 52 -60.75 -22.07 1.42
C PRO A 52 -62.17 -22.08 2.01
N GLN A 53 -62.66 -20.93 2.47
CA GLN A 53 -64.07 -20.47 2.62
C GLN A 53 -64.12 -19.32 3.64
N ALA A 54 -64.98 -18.30 3.63
CA ALA A 54 -65.84 -17.64 2.64
C ALA A 54 -66.41 -16.35 3.30
N LEU A 55 -66.56 -15.27 2.51
CA LEU A 55 -67.60 -14.22 2.54
C LEU A 55 -67.94 -13.44 3.84
N SER A 56 -67.69 -12.12 3.88
CA SER A 56 -68.68 -11.06 3.56
C SER A 56 -68.32 -9.67 4.15
N ALA A 57 -68.56 -8.63 3.33
CA ALA A 57 -68.74 -7.18 3.57
C ALA A 57 -68.11 -6.52 4.82
N SER A 58 -67.33 -5.43 4.70
CA SER A 58 -67.86 -4.08 4.42
C SER A 58 -66.70 -3.07 4.20
N MET A 59 -66.97 -2.08 3.34
CA MET A 59 -66.38 -0.72 3.24
C MET A 59 -65.09 -0.39 4.01
N GLU A 60 -64.04 0.00 3.28
CA GLU A 60 -63.55 1.39 3.26
C GLU A 60 -62.40 1.55 2.25
N ARG A 61 -62.47 2.59 1.41
CA ARG A 61 -61.38 2.97 0.52
C ARG A 61 -60.27 3.60 1.37
N ALA A 62 -59.09 3.01 1.31
CA ALA A 62 -57.84 3.70 1.62
C ALA A 62 -56.93 3.58 0.40
N ASP A 63 -56.90 4.63 -0.43
CA ASP A 63 -55.81 4.86 -1.37
C ASP A 63 -54.52 5.03 -0.57
N GLY A 64 -53.75 3.95 -0.42
CA GLY A 64 -52.37 4.00 0.05
C GLY A 64 -51.43 4.22 -1.14
N PRO A 65 -50.52 5.21 -1.09
CA PRO A 65 -49.58 5.39 -2.18
C PRO A 65 -48.48 4.33 -2.15
N SER A 66 -48.11 3.92 -3.37
CA SER A 66 -46.80 3.46 -3.82
C SER A 66 -46.25 2.14 -3.26
N SER A 67 -46.55 1.08 -4.01
CA SER A 67 -45.45 0.27 -4.56
C SER A 67 -44.44 1.23 -5.20
N GLU A 68 -43.33 1.54 -4.52
CA GLU A 68 -42.19 2.23 -5.14
C GLU A 68 -41.68 1.29 -6.25
N LEU A 69 -42.15 1.54 -7.48
CA LEU A 69 -41.54 0.99 -8.69
C LEU A 69 -40.03 1.26 -8.59
N ALA A 70 -39.24 0.21 -8.77
CA ALA A 70 -37.78 0.30 -8.74
C ALA A 70 -37.33 1.51 -9.56
N LYS A 71 -36.71 2.48 -8.89
CA LYS A 71 -36.28 3.75 -9.51
C LYS A 71 -35.44 3.44 -10.74
N ALA A 72 -35.71 4.18 -11.83
CA ALA A 72 -34.95 4.08 -13.06
C ALA A 72 -33.45 4.16 -12.77
N ILE A 73 -32.67 3.23 -13.34
CA ILE A 73 -31.22 3.19 -13.20
C ILE A 73 -30.65 4.49 -13.78
N LYS A 74 -29.97 5.28 -12.94
CA LYS A 74 -29.34 6.55 -13.31
C LYS A 74 -27.82 6.45 -13.13
N PRO A 75 -27.03 7.15 -13.96
CA PRO A 75 -25.59 7.22 -13.76
C PRO A 75 -25.27 7.89 -12.42
N ILE A 76 -24.26 7.34 -11.74
CA ILE A 76 -23.66 7.95 -10.54
C ILE A 76 -22.86 9.18 -11.00
N ASP A 77 -22.88 10.27 -10.22
CA ASP A 77 -22.09 11.46 -10.56
C ASP A 77 -20.58 11.15 -10.54
N ARG A 78 -19.81 11.88 -11.36
CA ARG A 78 -18.38 11.61 -11.56
C ARG A 78 -17.56 11.72 -10.26
N LYS A 79 -17.95 12.60 -9.34
CA LYS A 79 -17.24 12.78 -8.07
C LYS A 79 -17.44 11.55 -7.18
N SER A 80 -18.66 11.06 -7.08
CA SER A 80 -18.97 9.82 -6.35
C SER A 80 -18.26 8.61 -6.97
N VAL A 81 -18.23 8.48 -8.31
CA VAL A 81 -17.44 7.42 -8.99
C VAL A 81 -15.96 7.52 -8.62
N HIS A 82 -15.38 8.72 -8.68
CA HIS A 82 -13.97 8.92 -8.33
C HIS A 82 -13.67 8.51 -6.89
N GLN A 83 -14.51 8.88 -5.92
CA GLN A 83 -14.32 8.52 -4.51
C GLN A 83 -14.48 7.01 -4.27
N ILE A 84 -15.45 6.38 -4.92
CA ILE A 84 -15.68 4.92 -4.82
C ILE A 84 -14.46 4.16 -5.37
N CYS A 85 -14.02 4.48 -6.58
CA CYS A 85 -12.84 3.84 -7.19
C CYS A 85 -11.57 4.07 -6.36
N SER A 86 -11.35 5.30 -5.87
CA SER A 86 -10.20 5.62 -5.01
C SER A 86 -10.23 4.80 -3.72
N GLY A 87 -11.43 4.57 -3.17
CA GLY A 87 -11.63 3.73 -2.01
C GLY A 87 -11.26 2.26 -2.23
N GLN A 88 -11.25 1.77 -3.47
CA GLN A 88 -10.80 0.41 -3.80
C GLN A 88 -9.27 0.33 -3.96
N VAL A 89 -8.62 1.44 -4.30
CA VAL A 89 -7.16 1.54 -4.41
C VAL A 89 -6.52 1.64 -3.03
N VAL A 90 -6.98 2.57 -2.19
CA VAL A 90 -6.52 2.70 -0.80
C VAL A 90 -7.53 2.05 0.13
N LEU A 91 -7.24 0.80 0.54
CA LEU A 91 -8.14 -0.02 1.36
C LEU A 91 -8.09 0.33 2.85
N GLY A 92 -6.94 0.72 3.36
CA GLY A 92 -6.73 1.01 4.78
C GLY A 92 -5.42 1.73 5.05
N LEU A 93 -5.11 1.90 6.33
CA LEU A 93 -3.89 2.57 6.80
C LEU A 93 -2.63 1.88 6.27
N SER A 94 -2.60 0.55 6.28
CA SER A 94 -1.45 -0.23 5.79
C SER A 94 -1.17 0.03 4.32
N THR A 95 -2.19 0.07 3.47
CA THR A 95 -2.05 0.38 2.04
C THR A 95 -1.57 1.82 1.85
N ALA A 96 -2.15 2.80 2.55
CA ALA A 96 -1.71 4.19 2.43
C ALA A 96 -0.22 4.35 2.78
N VAL A 97 0.22 3.78 3.91
CA VAL A 97 1.63 3.83 4.33
C VAL A 97 2.53 3.06 3.36
N LYS A 98 2.12 1.87 2.92
CA LYS A 98 2.85 1.05 1.95
C LYS A 98 3.19 1.86 0.70
N GLU A 99 2.19 2.45 0.06
CA GLU A 99 2.38 3.18 -1.21
C GLU A 99 3.29 4.40 -1.03
N LEU A 100 3.21 5.11 0.11
CA LEU A 100 4.07 6.26 0.38
C LEU A 100 5.53 5.87 0.67
N VAL A 101 5.75 4.78 1.42
CA VAL A 101 7.08 4.23 1.70
C VAL A 101 7.70 3.70 0.40
N GLU A 102 6.93 2.99 -0.41
CA GLU A 102 7.35 2.51 -1.73
C GLU A 102 7.76 3.65 -2.66
N ASN A 103 7.00 4.74 -2.70
CA ASN A 103 7.38 5.94 -3.46
C ASN A 103 8.69 6.57 -2.96
N SER A 104 8.93 6.53 -1.65
CA SER A 104 10.18 7.02 -1.06
C SER A 104 11.37 6.15 -1.47
N VAL A 105 11.21 4.83 -1.46
CA VAL A 105 12.24 3.87 -1.92
C VAL A 105 12.51 4.03 -3.42
N ASP A 106 11.46 4.18 -4.23
CA ASP A 106 11.59 4.42 -5.68
C ASP A 106 12.31 5.74 -5.99
N ALA A 107 12.20 6.74 -5.11
CA ALA A 107 12.93 8.01 -5.21
C ALA A 107 14.40 7.92 -4.75
N GLY A 108 14.89 6.73 -4.41
CA GLY A 108 16.26 6.49 -3.98
C GLY A 108 16.56 6.99 -2.56
N ALA A 109 15.55 7.06 -1.68
CA ALA A 109 15.75 7.49 -0.30
C ALA A 109 16.63 6.52 0.49
N THR A 110 17.54 7.06 1.30
CA THR A 110 18.34 6.31 2.28
C THR A 110 17.83 6.49 3.72
N SER A 111 16.96 7.47 3.95
CA SER A 111 16.25 7.68 5.20
C SER A 111 14.80 8.02 4.94
N ILE A 112 13.90 7.30 5.62
CA ILE A 112 12.46 7.47 5.56
C ILE A 112 11.95 7.59 7.00
N ASP A 113 11.30 8.70 7.30
CA ASP A 113 10.70 8.99 8.60
C ASP A 113 9.17 9.06 8.46
N LEU A 114 8.49 8.08 9.07
CA LEU A 114 7.04 8.01 9.18
C LEU A 114 6.58 8.59 10.52
N ARG A 115 5.66 9.55 10.48
CA ARG A 115 5.07 10.20 11.65
C ARG A 115 3.56 10.03 11.61
N LEU A 116 3.04 9.45 12.69
CA LEU A 116 1.62 9.21 12.88
C LEU A 116 1.10 10.06 14.04
N LYS A 117 -0.10 10.61 13.89
CA LYS A 117 -0.86 11.21 14.98
C LYS A 117 -2.17 10.47 15.17
N ASP A 118 -2.45 10.14 16.43
CA ASP A 118 -3.56 9.29 16.86
C ASP A 118 -3.65 8.00 16.03
N TYR A 119 -2.52 7.28 15.96
CA TYR A 119 -2.37 6.03 15.22
C TYR A 119 -2.61 6.14 13.70
N GLY A 120 -2.59 7.36 13.15
CA GLY A 120 -2.85 7.64 11.73
C GLY A 120 -4.26 8.13 11.43
N VAL A 121 -5.10 8.35 12.46
CA VAL A 121 -6.43 8.96 12.28
C VAL A 121 -6.31 10.43 11.91
N GLU A 122 -5.47 11.17 12.64
CA GLU A 122 -5.34 12.61 12.41
C GLU A 122 -4.34 12.91 11.29
N LEU A 123 -3.17 12.25 11.32
CA LEU A 123 -2.07 12.50 10.39
C LEU A 123 -1.29 11.24 10.08
N ILE A 124 -1.01 11.05 8.80
CA ILE A 124 0.04 10.17 8.26
C ILE A 124 1.01 11.07 7.49
N GLU A 125 2.26 11.16 7.96
CA GLU A 125 3.29 11.96 7.31
C GLU A 125 4.49 11.07 7.01
N VAL A 126 4.85 10.94 5.73
CA VAL A 126 6.05 10.21 5.28
C VAL A 126 7.03 11.23 4.72
N SER A 127 8.22 11.27 5.29
CA SER A 127 9.29 12.19 4.91
C SER A 127 10.53 11.42 4.51
N ASP A 128 11.04 11.68 3.31
CA ASP A 128 12.22 11.04 2.76
C ASP A 128 13.31 12.05 2.36
N ASN A 129 14.50 11.53 2.08
CA ASN A 129 15.67 12.25 1.56
C ASN A 129 16.06 11.84 0.13
N GLY A 130 15.09 11.35 -0.65
CA GLY A 130 15.27 10.91 -2.04
C GLY A 130 15.60 12.08 -2.99
N CYS A 131 15.44 11.84 -4.30
CA CYS A 131 15.75 12.85 -5.32
C CYS A 131 14.83 14.08 -5.30
N GLY A 132 13.62 13.95 -4.74
CA GLY A 132 12.57 14.97 -4.80
C GLY A 132 11.81 14.93 -6.13
N VAL A 133 10.90 15.89 -6.35
CA VAL A 133 10.10 15.98 -7.57
C VAL A 133 10.43 17.27 -8.30
N GLU A 134 10.65 17.19 -9.61
CA GLU A 134 10.85 18.36 -10.47
C GLU A 134 9.55 19.15 -10.65
N GLU A 135 9.69 20.47 -10.81
CA GLU A 135 8.55 21.39 -10.89
C GLU A 135 7.60 21.10 -12.06
N GLU A 136 8.15 20.64 -13.18
CA GLU A 136 7.40 20.27 -14.38
C GLU A 136 6.46 19.07 -14.12
N ASN A 137 6.81 18.22 -13.15
CA ASN A 137 6.06 17.02 -12.80
C ASN A 137 5.01 17.25 -11.70
N PHE A 138 4.92 18.46 -11.12
CA PHE A 138 4.00 18.72 -10.00
C PHE A 138 2.54 18.45 -10.35
N GLU A 139 2.09 18.89 -11.52
CA GLU A 139 0.73 18.63 -12.00
C GLU A 139 0.50 17.13 -12.22
N GLY A 140 1.54 16.39 -12.61
CA GLY A 140 1.49 14.95 -12.88
C GLY A 140 1.43 14.05 -11.65
N LEU A 141 1.77 14.55 -10.45
CA LEU A 141 1.87 13.75 -9.22
C LEU A 141 0.56 13.05 -8.82
N THR A 142 -0.57 13.68 -9.15
CA THR A 142 -1.91 13.32 -8.67
C THR A 142 -2.88 13.03 -9.81
N LEU A 143 -2.42 13.08 -11.06
CA LEU A 143 -3.18 12.63 -12.22
C LEU A 143 -3.24 11.10 -12.26
N LYS A 144 -4.45 10.58 -12.52
CA LYS A 144 -4.62 9.13 -12.71
C LYS A 144 -3.88 8.66 -13.95
N HIS A 145 -3.37 7.44 -13.91
CA HIS A 145 -2.67 6.80 -15.03
C HIS A 145 -1.41 7.53 -15.49
N HIS A 146 -0.89 8.44 -14.67
CA HIS A 146 0.38 9.11 -14.93
C HIS A 146 1.41 8.57 -13.95
N THR A 147 2.49 8.01 -14.50
CA THR A 147 3.62 7.53 -13.72
C THR A 147 4.89 7.75 -14.53
N SER A 148 5.99 8.10 -13.86
CA SER A 148 7.31 8.18 -14.50
C SER A 148 7.96 6.80 -14.68
N LYS A 149 7.24 5.71 -14.35
CA LYS A 149 7.82 4.39 -14.06
C LYS A 149 7.52 3.31 -15.09
N ILE A 150 6.50 3.47 -15.93
CA ILE A 150 6.18 2.58 -17.07
C ILE A 150 5.59 3.43 -18.20
N GLN A 151 5.96 3.13 -19.45
CA GLN A 151 5.46 3.84 -20.64
C GLN A 151 4.62 2.93 -21.53
N GLU A 152 4.91 1.61 -21.57
CA GLU A 152 4.23 0.65 -22.43
C GLU A 152 3.81 -0.64 -21.70
N PHE A 153 2.86 -1.39 -22.28
CA PHE A 153 2.35 -2.64 -21.68
C PHE A 153 3.44 -3.72 -21.52
N ALA A 154 4.46 -3.71 -22.39
CA ALA A 154 5.59 -4.63 -22.29
C ALA A 154 6.41 -4.42 -21.00
N ASP A 155 6.48 -3.18 -20.50
CA ASP A 155 7.20 -2.81 -19.28
C ASP A 155 6.62 -3.51 -18.05
N LEU A 156 5.34 -3.94 -18.08
CA LEU A 156 4.68 -4.67 -16.99
C LEU A 156 5.42 -5.97 -16.60
N THR A 157 6.15 -6.57 -17.55
CA THR A 157 6.95 -7.77 -17.30
C THR A 157 8.33 -7.48 -16.68
N GLN A 158 8.79 -6.24 -16.75
CA GLN A 158 10.12 -5.78 -16.30
C GLN A 158 10.05 -4.71 -15.19
N VAL A 159 8.89 -4.41 -14.62
CA VAL A 159 8.73 -3.29 -13.68
C VAL A 159 9.60 -3.46 -12.44
N GLU A 160 10.69 -2.69 -12.34
CA GLU A 160 11.62 -2.64 -11.20
C GLU A 160 11.23 -1.66 -10.09
N THR A 161 10.18 -0.89 -10.30
CA THR A 161 9.68 0.13 -9.35
C THR A 161 8.38 -0.32 -8.68
N PHE A 162 8.08 0.19 -7.49
CA PHE A 162 6.87 -0.17 -6.75
C PHE A 162 5.63 0.60 -7.23
N GLY A 163 5.78 1.88 -7.62
CA GLY A 163 4.65 2.80 -7.88
C GLY A 163 4.15 2.92 -9.33
N PHE A 164 4.06 1.83 -10.09
CA PHE A 164 3.74 1.88 -11.53
C PHE A 164 2.27 2.17 -11.87
N ARG A 165 1.35 2.23 -10.89
CA ARG A 165 -0.08 2.43 -11.18
C ARG A 165 -0.50 3.89 -11.36
N GLY A 166 0.28 4.85 -10.85
CA GLY A 166 -0.07 6.28 -10.95
C GLY A 166 -1.41 6.66 -10.28
N GLU A 167 -1.92 5.82 -9.38
CA GLU A 167 -3.26 5.97 -8.79
C GLU A 167 -3.25 6.26 -7.29
N ALA A 168 -2.14 5.98 -6.58
CA ALA A 168 -2.08 6.04 -5.13
C ALA A 168 -2.27 7.47 -4.59
N LEU A 169 -1.46 8.43 -5.05
CA LEU A 169 -1.55 9.83 -4.61
C LEU A 169 -2.88 10.48 -5.03
N SER A 170 -3.35 10.19 -6.25
CA SER A 170 -4.68 10.62 -6.72
C SER A 170 -5.80 10.09 -5.80
N SER A 171 -5.72 8.82 -5.42
CA SER A 171 -6.69 8.19 -4.52
C SER A 171 -6.63 8.76 -3.10
N LEU A 172 -5.44 9.07 -2.59
CA LEU A 172 -5.28 9.74 -1.31
C LEU A 172 -5.92 11.13 -1.34
N CYS A 173 -5.72 11.92 -2.40
CA CYS A 173 -6.37 13.23 -2.53
C CYS A 173 -7.90 13.12 -2.47
N ALA A 174 -8.50 12.13 -3.13
CA ALA A 174 -9.95 11.93 -3.11
C ALA A 174 -10.51 11.52 -1.73
N LEU A 175 -9.67 10.93 -0.87
CA LEU A 175 -10.07 10.33 0.41
C LEU A 175 -9.62 11.15 1.64
N SER A 176 -8.81 12.18 1.46
CA SER A 176 -8.12 12.90 2.54
C SER A 176 -7.64 14.28 2.10
N ASP A 177 -7.18 15.09 3.06
CA ASP A 177 -6.49 16.34 2.75
C ASP A 177 -5.00 16.06 2.58
N VAL A 178 -4.49 16.27 1.35
CA VAL A 178 -3.10 15.95 0.98
C VAL A 178 -2.28 17.21 0.76
N THR A 179 -1.11 17.24 1.39
CA THR A 179 -0.07 18.24 1.15
C THR A 179 1.23 17.53 0.81
N ILE A 180 1.93 17.99 -0.22
CA ILE A 180 3.25 17.49 -0.59
C ILE A 180 4.25 18.64 -0.50
N SER A 181 5.34 18.44 0.23
CA SER A 181 6.47 19.37 0.24
C SER A 181 7.68 18.66 -0.33
N THR A 182 8.29 19.19 -1.40
CA THR A 182 9.38 18.52 -2.10
C THR A 182 10.49 19.50 -2.46
N CYS A 183 11.72 19.02 -2.48
CA CYS A 183 12.89 19.77 -2.92
C CYS A 183 13.74 18.85 -3.79
N HIS A 184 13.76 19.13 -5.10
CA HIS A 184 14.52 18.34 -6.06
C HIS A 184 16.02 18.66 -5.99
N THR A 185 16.88 17.72 -6.37
CA THR A 185 18.34 17.89 -6.43
C THR A 185 18.78 19.12 -7.26
N SER A 186 18.01 19.50 -8.28
CA SER A 186 18.35 20.63 -9.17
C SER A 186 17.98 22.00 -8.61
N VAL A 187 17.22 22.08 -7.50
CA VAL A 187 16.72 23.34 -6.94
C VAL A 187 17.25 23.57 -5.53
N LYS A 188 17.40 24.85 -5.15
CA LYS A 188 17.90 25.25 -3.82
C LYS A 188 16.80 25.44 -2.77
N VAL A 189 15.56 25.66 -3.22
CA VAL A 189 14.41 25.95 -2.36
C VAL A 189 13.31 24.96 -2.72
N GLY A 190 12.74 24.33 -1.69
CA GLY A 190 11.62 23.41 -1.86
C GLY A 190 10.32 24.12 -2.20
N THR A 191 9.34 23.34 -2.62
CA THR A 191 7.97 23.81 -2.90
C THR A 191 6.99 22.99 -2.07
N ARG A 192 5.98 23.67 -1.52
CA ARG A 192 4.80 23.06 -0.90
C ARG A 192 3.61 23.18 -1.83
N LEU A 193 2.98 22.04 -2.06
CA LEU A 193 1.80 21.81 -2.90
C LEU A 193 0.64 21.38 -2.00
N VAL A 194 -0.50 22.04 -2.14
CA VAL A 194 -1.77 21.64 -1.50
C VAL A 194 -2.72 21.22 -2.61
N PHE A 195 -3.33 20.04 -2.48
CA PHE A 195 -4.19 19.46 -3.51
C PHE A 195 -5.67 19.50 -3.10
N ASP A 196 -6.56 19.63 -4.08
CA ASP A 196 -7.99 19.37 -3.90
C ASP A 196 -8.31 17.86 -3.98
N HIS A 197 -9.57 17.49 -3.76
CA HIS A 197 -10.01 16.10 -3.84
C HIS A 197 -10.09 15.51 -5.24
N ASN A 198 -9.84 16.30 -6.28
CA ASN A 198 -9.69 15.83 -7.66
C ASN A 198 -8.22 15.70 -8.05
N GLY A 199 -7.30 15.94 -7.11
CA GLY A 199 -5.86 15.91 -7.35
C GLY A 199 -5.33 17.16 -8.07
N LYS A 200 -6.05 18.27 -8.10
CA LYS A 200 -5.53 19.53 -8.67
C LYS A 200 -4.80 20.35 -7.62
N ILE A 201 -3.74 21.05 -8.04
CA ILE A 201 -2.98 21.94 -7.15
C ILE A 201 -3.84 23.19 -6.84
N LEU A 202 -4.20 23.36 -5.57
CA LEU A 202 -4.87 24.56 -5.06
C LEU A 202 -3.87 25.65 -4.70
N GLN A 203 -2.72 25.26 -4.15
CA GLN A 203 -1.70 26.19 -3.70
C GLN A 203 -0.32 25.63 -4.00
N LYS A 204 0.53 26.49 -4.56
CA LYS A 204 1.95 26.24 -4.81
C LYS A 204 2.74 27.38 -4.17
N THR A 205 3.55 27.06 -3.17
CA THR A 205 4.30 28.07 -2.40
C THR A 205 5.73 27.63 -2.15
N PRO A 206 6.73 28.54 -2.17
CA PRO A 206 8.08 28.24 -1.71
C PRO A 206 8.06 27.74 -0.27
N TYR A 207 8.83 26.69 0.02
CA TYR A 207 8.86 26.05 1.33
C TYR A 207 10.27 25.59 1.69
N PRO A 208 10.81 25.99 2.87
CA PRO A 208 12.14 25.59 3.28
C PRO A 208 12.16 24.10 3.66
N ARG A 209 12.79 23.28 2.82
CA ARG A 209 12.95 21.84 3.02
C ARG A 209 14.28 21.37 2.41
N PRO A 210 15.06 20.51 3.10
CA PRO A 210 16.19 19.79 2.50
C PRO A 210 15.75 18.87 1.35
N ARG A 211 16.69 18.37 0.55
CA ARG A 211 16.39 17.44 -0.56
C ARG A 211 15.46 16.29 -0.15
N GLY A 212 14.53 15.93 -1.03
CA GLY A 212 13.60 14.81 -0.89
C GLY A 212 12.14 15.27 -0.83
N THR A 213 11.25 14.38 -0.38
CA THR A 213 9.80 14.64 -0.37
C THR A 213 9.17 14.35 0.99
N THR A 214 8.19 15.18 1.39
CA THR A 214 7.29 14.92 2.52
C THR A 214 5.88 14.88 1.98
N VAL A 215 5.18 13.78 2.20
CA VAL A 215 3.74 13.64 1.92
C VAL A 215 2.99 13.60 3.25
N SER A 216 2.10 14.58 3.45
CA SER A 216 1.23 14.67 4.63
C SER A 216 -0.21 14.40 4.21
N VAL A 217 -0.81 13.38 4.81
CA VAL A 217 -2.17 12.90 4.58
C VAL A 217 -2.95 13.12 5.88
N GLN A 218 -3.94 14.01 5.86
CA GLN A 218 -4.76 14.36 7.02
C GLN A 218 -6.17 13.80 6.88
N GLN A 219 -6.72 13.29 7.99
CA GLN A 219 -8.11 12.82 8.07
C GLN A 219 -8.44 11.74 7.01
N LEU A 220 -7.70 10.63 6.98
CA LEU A 220 -7.92 9.57 5.99
C LEU A 220 -9.37 9.03 6.04
N PHE A 221 -9.99 8.94 4.87
CA PHE A 221 -11.39 8.52 4.63
C PHE A 221 -12.47 9.52 5.05
N TYR A 222 -12.15 10.74 5.49
CA TYR A 222 -13.17 11.67 5.98
C TYR A 222 -14.26 12.02 4.96
N THR A 223 -13.93 11.96 3.67
CA THR A 223 -14.88 12.17 2.57
C THR A 223 -15.92 11.04 2.45
N LEU A 224 -15.72 9.91 3.15
CA LEU A 224 -16.60 8.73 3.20
C LEU A 224 -17.03 8.45 4.65
N PRO A 225 -18.10 9.10 5.16
CA PRO A 225 -18.41 9.14 6.61
C PRO A 225 -18.56 7.78 7.29
N VAL A 226 -19.20 6.82 6.63
CA VAL A 226 -19.37 5.45 7.17
C VAL A 226 -18.03 4.76 7.32
N ARG A 227 -17.18 4.85 6.28
CA ARG A 227 -15.85 4.27 6.27
C ARG A 227 -14.92 4.96 7.26
N HIS A 228 -15.00 6.28 7.38
CA HIS A 228 -14.25 7.05 8.36
C HIS A 228 -14.57 6.61 9.79
N LYS A 229 -15.86 6.50 10.14
CA LYS A 229 -16.28 6.00 11.46
C LYS A 229 -15.78 4.58 11.71
N GLU A 230 -15.89 3.71 10.71
CA GLU A 230 -15.42 2.33 10.83
C GLU A 230 -13.89 2.25 10.99
N PHE A 231 -13.15 3.10 10.28
CA PHE A 231 -11.70 3.22 10.38
C PHE A 231 -11.27 3.67 11.78
N GLN A 232 -11.89 4.71 12.33
CA GLN A 232 -11.65 5.18 13.69
C GLN A 232 -11.98 4.11 14.74
N ARG A 233 -13.13 3.43 14.59
CA ARG A 233 -13.56 2.36 15.50
C ARG A 233 -12.56 1.20 15.56
N ASN A 234 -11.96 0.86 14.43
CA ASN A 234 -11.02 -0.26 14.30
C ASN A 234 -9.55 0.17 14.26
N ILE A 235 -9.22 1.41 14.61
CA ILE A 235 -7.89 1.97 14.38
C ILE A 235 -6.75 1.12 14.96
N LYS A 236 -6.94 0.53 16.14
CA LYS A 236 -5.92 -0.33 16.77
C LYS A 236 -5.57 -1.56 15.90
N LYS A 237 -6.58 -2.16 15.25
CA LYS A 237 -6.41 -3.29 14.35
C LYS A 237 -5.72 -2.87 13.05
N GLU A 238 -6.13 -1.73 12.48
CA GLU A 238 -5.51 -1.17 11.27
C GLU A 238 -4.06 -0.75 11.52
N PHE A 239 -3.78 -0.16 12.67
CA PHE A 239 -2.43 0.18 13.11
C PHE A 239 -1.55 -1.07 13.23
N ALA A 240 -2.04 -2.14 13.87
CA ALA A 240 -1.28 -3.39 13.97
C ALA A 240 -0.95 -3.99 12.59
N LYS A 241 -1.90 -4.00 11.66
CA LYS A 241 -1.66 -4.44 10.27
C LYS A 241 -0.62 -3.56 9.57
N MET A 242 -0.71 -2.24 9.73
CA MET A 242 0.27 -1.31 9.15
C MET A 242 1.66 -1.56 9.71
N VAL A 243 1.80 -1.77 11.03
CA VAL A 243 3.08 -2.08 11.66
C VAL A 243 3.66 -3.36 11.08
N GLN A 244 2.88 -4.43 10.89
CA GLN A 244 3.36 -5.67 10.28
C GLN A 244 3.91 -5.44 8.87
N VAL A 245 3.19 -4.68 8.04
CA VAL A 245 3.65 -4.31 6.70
C VAL A 245 4.95 -3.50 6.78
N LEU A 246 4.99 -2.47 7.64
CA LEU A 246 6.16 -1.61 7.79
C LEU A 246 7.39 -2.38 8.29
N GLN A 247 7.21 -3.32 9.22
CA GLN A 247 8.27 -4.21 9.71
C GLN A 247 8.87 -5.05 8.58
N ALA A 248 8.04 -5.51 7.63
CA ALA A 248 8.52 -6.18 6.43
C ALA A 248 9.46 -5.27 5.63
N TYR A 249 9.03 -4.03 5.34
CA TYR A 249 9.86 -3.04 4.64
C TYR A 249 11.15 -2.69 5.40
N CYS A 250 11.11 -2.65 6.74
CA CYS A 250 12.29 -2.41 7.57
C CYS A 250 13.34 -3.53 7.41
N ILE A 251 12.91 -4.78 7.28
CA ILE A 251 13.82 -5.93 7.16
C ILE A 251 14.45 -5.97 5.79
N ILE A 252 13.61 -5.83 4.77
CA ILE A 252 13.97 -6.08 3.39
C ILE A 252 14.67 -4.87 2.74
N SER A 253 14.36 -3.64 3.13
CA SER A 253 15.00 -2.42 2.59
C SER A 253 16.38 -2.20 3.23
N ALA A 254 17.27 -3.17 3.06
CA ALA A 254 18.66 -3.09 3.52
C ALA A 254 19.35 -1.83 2.94
N GLY A 255 20.11 -1.12 3.77
CA GLY A 255 20.73 0.15 3.40
C GLY A 255 19.82 1.38 3.55
N VAL A 256 18.53 1.19 3.89
CA VAL A 256 17.57 2.29 4.10
C VAL A 256 17.19 2.36 5.58
N ARG A 257 17.41 3.52 6.20
CA ARG A 257 16.92 3.80 7.54
C ARG A 257 15.43 4.08 7.49
N ILE A 258 14.62 3.26 8.14
CA ILE A 258 13.19 3.46 8.27
C ILE A 258 12.88 3.68 9.75
N SER A 259 12.25 4.82 10.06
CA SER A 259 11.79 5.14 11.40
C SER A 259 10.30 5.44 11.40
N CYS A 260 9.60 5.02 12.45
CA CYS A 260 8.19 5.32 12.66
C CYS A 260 7.94 5.77 14.09
N THR A 261 7.21 6.87 14.22
CA THR A 261 6.77 7.40 15.52
C THR A 261 5.27 7.63 15.52
N ASN A 262 4.65 7.42 16.67
CA ASN A 262 3.24 7.70 16.89
C ASN A 262 3.07 8.67 18.06
N GLN A 263 2.20 9.67 17.90
CA GLN A 263 1.83 10.63 18.94
C GLN A 263 0.33 10.55 19.21
N VAL A 264 -0.08 10.35 20.46
CA VAL A 264 -1.50 10.34 20.85
C VAL A 264 -1.84 11.68 21.49
N GLY A 265 -2.82 12.41 20.92
CA GLY A 265 -3.17 13.77 21.33
C GLY A 265 -1.95 14.70 21.43
N GLN A 266 -1.82 15.36 22.58
CA GLN A 266 -0.66 16.22 22.91
C GLN A 266 0.46 15.49 23.67
N GLY A 267 0.39 14.15 23.74
CA GLY A 267 1.38 13.34 24.45
C GLY A 267 2.75 13.28 23.77
N LYS A 268 3.70 12.60 24.42
CA LYS A 268 5.05 12.38 23.89
C LYS A 268 5.00 11.41 22.69
N ARG A 269 5.79 11.71 21.65
CA ARG A 269 6.03 10.79 20.53
C ARG A 269 6.67 9.50 21.01
N GLN A 270 6.04 8.38 20.68
CA GLN A 270 6.53 7.04 20.98
C GLN A 270 7.12 6.40 19.73
N PRO A 271 8.33 5.82 19.81
CA PRO A 271 8.87 5.04 18.70
C PRO A 271 8.04 3.76 18.50
N VAL A 272 7.77 3.44 17.23
CA VAL A 272 7.07 2.21 16.82
C VAL A 272 8.07 1.20 16.28
N VAL A 273 8.93 1.65 15.36
CA VAL A 273 10.05 0.88 14.82
C VAL A 273 11.15 1.86 14.38
N CYS A 274 12.41 1.45 14.46
CA CYS A 274 13.53 2.21 13.93
C CYS A 274 14.64 1.24 13.50
N THR A 275 15.06 1.32 12.24
CA THR A 275 16.28 0.65 11.77
C THR A 275 17.47 1.60 11.77
N SER A 276 18.68 1.06 11.59
CA SER A 276 19.93 1.82 11.53
C SER A 276 20.31 2.27 10.12
N GLY A 277 19.66 1.72 9.09
CA GLY A 277 20.11 1.84 7.69
C GLY A 277 21.24 0.87 7.34
N SER A 278 21.45 -0.18 8.15
CA SER A 278 22.40 -1.25 7.88
C SER A 278 22.04 -2.03 6.60
N SER A 279 23.06 -2.47 5.87
CA SER A 279 22.90 -3.41 4.76
C SER A 279 22.62 -4.85 5.22
N SER A 280 22.72 -5.12 6.53
CA SER A 280 22.47 -6.45 7.09
C SER A 280 20.99 -6.65 7.43
N MET A 281 20.32 -7.54 6.69
CA MET A 281 18.96 -7.99 7.01
C MET A 281 18.89 -8.58 8.42
N LYS A 282 19.92 -9.32 8.84
CA LYS A 282 19.99 -9.91 10.20
C LYS A 282 19.97 -8.83 11.28
N GLU A 283 20.66 -7.71 11.07
CA GLU A 283 20.64 -6.58 12.00
C GLU A 283 19.24 -5.94 12.05
N ASN A 284 18.63 -5.73 10.88
CA ASN A 284 17.27 -5.17 10.80
C ASN A 284 16.24 -6.04 11.53
N ILE A 285 16.31 -7.37 11.38
CA ILE A 285 15.48 -8.31 12.14
C ILE A 285 15.69 -8.11 13.65
N GLY A 286 16.94 -7.96 14.08
CA GLY A 286 17.27 -7.76 15.50
C GLY A 286 16.71 -6.45 16.06
N LEU A 287 16.68 -5.39 15.25
CA LEU A 287 16.09 -4.10 15.63
C LEU A 287 14.55 -4.15 15.64
N VAL A 288 13.93 -4.92 14.75
CA VAL A 288 12.47 -5.02 14.61
C VAL A 288 11.84 -5.98 15.62
N PHE A 289 12.40 -7.16 15.80
CA PHE A 289 11.85 -8.24 16.63
C PHE A 289 12.63 -8.46 17.93
N GLY A 290 13.75 -7.77 18.12
CA GLY A 290 14.61 -7.89 19.29
C GLY A 290 15.74 -8.91 19.14
N GLN A 291 16.82 -8.68 19.87
CA GLN A 291 18.06 -9.45 19.77
C GLN A 291 17.91 -10.93 20.15
N LYS A 292 16.95 -11.28 21.03
CA LYS A 292 16.68 -12.67 21.41
C LYS A 292 16.21 -13.51 20.22
N GLN A 293 15.43 -12.92 19.31
CA GLN A 293 14.89 -13.63 18.15
C GLN A 293 16.00 -14.06 17.17
N LEU A 294 17.14 -13.33 17.15
CA LEU A 294 18.27 -13.66 16.28
C LEU A 294 18.93 -15.00 16.61
N GLN A 295 18.84 -15.46 17.86
CA GLN A 295 19.45 -16.71 18.29
C GLN A 295 18.73 -17.94 17.74
N SER A 296 17.44 -17.80 17.40
CA SER A 296 16.64 -18.86 16.76
C SER A 296 16.69 -18.86 15.24
N LEU A 297 17.39 -17.91 14.62
CA LEU A 297 17.46 -17.82 13.17
C LEU A 297 18.53 -18.72 12.58
N ILE A 298 18.15 -19.45 11.54
CA ILE A 298 19.04 -20.25 10.71
C ILE A 298 19.13 -19.57 9.34
N PRO A 299 20.34 -19.29 8.83
CA PRO A 299 20.50 -18.78 7.47
C PRO A 299 19.87 -19.74 6.46
N PHE A 300 18.99 -19.21 5.62
CA PHE A 300 18.49 -19.95 4.46
C PHE A 300 19.42 -19.69 3.29
N VAL A 301 19.99 -20.76 2.74
CA VAL A 301 20.84 -20.70 1.53
C VAL A 301 20.12 -21.52 0.46
N GLN A 302 19.73 -20.87 -0.63
CA GLN A 302 19.18 -21.55 -1.79
C GLN A 302 20.35 -22.11 -2.61
N LEU A 303 20.37 -23.43 -2.79
CA LEU A 303 21.37 -24.12 -3.61
C LEU A 303 20.69 -24.66 -4.87
N PRO A 304 21.39 -24.70 -6.02
CA PRO A 304 20.88 -25.41 -7.18
C PRO A 304 20.66 -26.89 -6.84
N PRO A 305 19.63 -27.54 -7.39
CA PRO A 305 19.43 -28.97 -7.24
C PRO A 305 20.66 -29.73 -7.75
N SER A 306 21.05 -30.79 -7.03
CA SER A 306 22.11 -31.69 -7.50
C SER A 306 21.65 -32.48 -8.72
N ASP A 307 22.60 -33.00 -9.51
CA ASP A 307 22.29 -33.83 -10.68
C ASP A 307 21.39 -35.02 -10.34
N SER A 308 21.59 -35.63 -9.16
CA SER A 308 20.73 -36.71 -8.66
C SER A 308 19.28 -36.28 -8.42
N ILE A 309 19.06 -35.06 -7.91
CA ILE A 309 17.72 -34.48 -7.70
C ILE A 309 17.11 -34.15 -9.07
N CYS A 310 17.91 -33.62 -9.99
CA CYS A 310 17.46 -33.35 -11.35
C CYS A 310 17.00 -34.65 -12.04
N GLU A 311 17.75 -35.75 -11.93
CA GLU A 311 17.40 -37.05 -12.48
C GLU A 311 16.14 -37.67 -11.83
N GLU A 312 16.04 -37.64 -10.50
CA GLU A 312 14.89 -38.17 -9.76
C GLU A 312 13.58 -37.48 -10.15
N TYR A 313 13.62 -36.17 -10.39
CA TYR A 313 12.45 -35.36 -10.74
C TYR A 313 12.30 -35.12 -12.26
N GLY A 314 13.13 -35.74 -13.10
CA GLY A 314 13.08 -35.58 -14.55
C GLY A 314 13.34 -34.15 -15.05
N LEU A 315 14.10 -33.36 -14.29
CA LEU A 315 14.48 -31.99 -14.64
C LEU A 315 15.74 -32.03 -15.53
N SER A 316 15.68 -31.40 -16.69
CA SER A 316 16.86 -31.16 -17.51
C SER A 316 17.73 -30.09 -16.85
N CYS A 317 18.93 -30.47 -16.39
CA CYS A 317 19.86 -29.60 -15.66
C CYS A 317 20.21 -28.29 -16.45
N SER A 318 20.05 -28.28 -17.78
CA SER A 318 20.33 -27.13 -18.64
C SER A 318 19.17 -26.13 -18.83
N GLN A 319 17.92 -26.46 -18.49
CA GLN A 319 16.76 -25.57 -18.74
C GLN A 319 16.24 -24.86 -17.48
N ALA A 320 16.56 -25.35 -16.28
CA ALA A 320 15.91 -24.89 -15.05
C ALA A 320 16.68 -23.82 -14.25
N LEU A 321 17.98 -23.58 -14.51
CA LEU A 321 18.82 -22.95 -13.49
C LEU A 321 19.26 -21.52 -13.77
N HIS A 322 19.20 -21.02 -15.01
CA HIS A 322 19.70 -19.66 -15.29
C HIS A 322 18.75 -18.53 -14.86
N ASN A 323 17.45 -18.81 -14.65
CA ASN A 323 16.43 -17.78 -14.38
C ASN A 323 15.74 -17.92 -13.01
N LEU A 324 16.12 -18.89 -12.17
CA LEU A 324 15.41 -19.23 -10.93
C LEU A 324 16.23 -19.06 -9.66
N PHE A 325 17.51 -18.73 -9.77
CA PHE A 325 18.43 -18.55 -8.64
C PHE A 325 18.90 -17.09 -8.65
N TRP A 326 18.49 -16.36 -7.62
CA TRP A 326 18.80 -14.94 -7.34
C TRP A 326 19.72 -14.85 -6.14
#